data_AF-A0A085LJH8-F1
#
_entry.id   AF-A0A085LJH8-F1
#
_cell.length_a   1.000
_cell.length_b   1.000
_cell.length_c   1.000
_cell.angle_alpha   90.00
_cell.angle_beta   90.00
_cell.angle_gamma   90.00
#
_symmetry.space_group_name_H-M   'P 1'
#
loop_
_entity.id
_entity.type
_entity.pdbx_description
1 polymer ?
#
loop_
_entity_poly.entity_id
_entity_poly.type
_entity_poly.pdbx_seq_one_letter_code
_entity_poly.pdbx_strand_id
1 'polypeptide(L)'
;MAFYDMLFYDIAPLVLSFTEFEANRFGRFFASTFDMLLRWHVSQETYEKECLQYPGFHIGILWDTVEEEAQWLSYDNYRALLYTWQFRITRSMLNCLMEDSFISIRNSLLILTKMLPVFPRVQSIATALANEAARIQEAQKSLRPDLSVLAASYLGRLKLLEKQLVTTPVFIPAQEDSLSLSSPSEFRLDSLLASDAVNDSVNANLKKPSETKAAGRSKTQRNEDKGSEATADGTAPTFAE
;
A
#
# COMPACT_ATOMS: atom_id res chain seq x y z
N MET A 1 -1.63 -4.57 23.57
CA MET A 1 -0.91 -5.08 22.38
C MET A 1 -1.83 -5.72 21.35
N ALA A 2 -2.75 -6.61 21.74
CA ALA A 2 -3.73 -7.22 20.83
C ALA A 2 -4.54 -6.20 19.99
N PHE A 3 -4.94 -5.06 20.58
CA PHE A 3 -5.62 -3.99 19.84
C PHE A 3 -4.81 -3.46 18.65
N TYR A 4 -3.52 -3.17 18.85
CA TYR A 4 -2.64 -2.69 17.78
C TYR A 4 -2.40 -3.78 16.74
N ASP A 5 -2.26 -5.03 17.18
CA ASP A 5 -2.10 -6.15 16.25
C ASP A 5 -3.29 -6.33 15.31
N MET A 6 -4.51 -6.17 15.84
CA MET A 6 -5.74 -6.18 15.07
C MET A 6 -5.89 -4.93 14.18
N LEU A 7 -5.55 -3.74 14.72
CA LEU A 7 -5.62 -2.48 13.98
C LEU A 7 -4.68 -2.47 12.76
N PHE A 8 -3.50 -3.05 12.88
CA PHE A 8 -2.47 -3.08 11.82
C PHE A 8 -2.50 -4.35 10.98
N TYR A 9 -3.50 -5.23 11.15
CA TYR A 9 -3.58 -6.50 10.43
C TYR A 9 -3.77 -6.28 8.92
N ASP A 10 -4.82 -5.56 8.54
CA ASP A 10 -5.04 -5.10 7.17
C ASP A 10 -5.82 -3.78 7.16
N ILE A 11 -5.16 -2.73 6.68
CA ILE A 11 -5.73 -1.38 6.63
C ILE A 11 -6.19 -0.99 5.21
N ALA A 12 -5.93 -1.81 4.19
CA ALA A 12 -6.25 -1.47 2.81
C ALA A 12 -7.75 -1.19 2.59
N PRO A 13 -8.70 -1.99 3.14
CA PRO A 13 -10.13 -1.69 3.01
C PRO A 13 -10.54 -0.34 3.62
N LEU A 14 -9.87 0.10 4.69
CA LEU A 14 -10.12 1.40 5.31
C LEU A 14 -9.63 2.53 4.39
N VAL A 15 -8.43 2.42 3.84
CA VAL A 15 -7.87 3.43 2.93
C VAL A 15 -8.74 3.64 1.69
N LEU A 16 -9.32 2.55 1.17
CA LEU A 16 -10.21 2.55 0.02
C LEU A 16 -11.57 3.22 0.28
N SER A 17 -12.08 3.09 1.50
CA SER A 17 -13.40 3.64 1.88
C SER A 17 -13.32 5.08 2.37
N PHE A 18 -12.13 5.58 2.71
CA PHE A 18 -11.97 6.93 3.23
C PHE A 18 -12.17 8.03 2.18
N THR A 19 -12.73 9.13 2.67
CA THR A 19 -12.62 10.44 2.03
C THR A 19 -11.21 11.02 2.22
N GLU A 20 -10.89 12.07 1.46
CA GLU A 20 -9.58 12.75 1.57
C GLU A 20 -9.30 13.29 2.98
N PHE A 21 -10.35 13.82 3.62
CA PHE A 21 -10.25 14.37 4.96
C PHE A 21 -10.01 13.26 6.00
N GLU A 22 -10.71 12.13 5.87
CA GLU A 22 -10.53 10.97 6.74
C GLU A 22 -9.13 10.39 6.58
N ALA A 23 -8.63 10.21 5.36
CA ALA A 23 -7.27 9.75 5.11
C ALA A 23 -6.23 10.68 5.78
N ASN A 24 -6.42 12.00 5.71
CA ASN A 24 -5.55 12.96 6.41
C ASN A 24 -5.61 12.83 7.93
N ARG A 25 -6.80 12.61 8.51
CA ARG A 25 -6.97 12.43 9.96
C ARG A 25 -6.38 11.10 10.41
N PHE A 26 -6.60 10.06 9.63
CA PHE A 26 -6.07 8.72 9.87
C PHE A 26 -4.54 8.71 9.85
N GLY A 27 -3.91 9.38 8.89
CA GLY A 27 -2.44 9.54 8.86
C GLY A 27 -1.88 10.27 10.08
N ARG A 28 -2.59 11.27 10.62
CA ARG A 28 -2.19 11.95 11.89
C ARG A 28 -2.38 11.05 13.11
N PHE A 29 -3.46 10.27 13.13
CA PHE A 29 -3.72 9.29 14.17
C PHE A 29 -2.59 8.24 14.19
N PHE A 30 -2.22 7.70 13.03
CA PHE A 30 -1.08 6.79 12.89
C PHE A 30 0.23 7.44 13.30
N ALA A 31 0.49 8.68 12.89
CA ALA A 31 1.69 9.39 13.32
C ALA A 31 1.79 9.51 14.84
N SER A 32 0.70 9.87 15.51
CA SER A 32 0.64 10.00 16.98
C SER A 32 0.77 8.63 17.68
N THR A 33 0.20 7.59 17.08
CA THR A 33 0.27 6.22 17.60
C THR A 33 1.70 5.69 17.49
N PHE A 34 2.35 5.85 16.34
CA PHE A 34 3.72 5.42 16.12
C PHE A 34 4.74 6.25 16.91
N ASP A 35 4.46 7.52 17.19
CA ASP A 35 5.31 8.31 18.09
C ASP A 35 5.38 7.68 19.48
N MET A 36 4.24 7.26 20.03
CA MET A 36 4.17 6.54 21.30
C MET A 36 4.89 5.19 21.22
N LEU A 37 4.65 4.41 20.17
CA LEU A 37 5.30 3.10 20.00
C LEU A 37 6.83 3.25 19.85
N LEU A 38 7.30 4.25 19.11
CA LEU A 38 8.74 4.48 18.95
C LEU A 38 9.39 4.96 20.24
N ARG A 39 8.68 5.72 21.08
CA ARG A 39 9.18 6.09 22.41
C ARG A 39 9.50 4.85 23.27
N TRP A 40 8.64 3.83 23.23
CA TRP A 40 8.91 2.56 23.88
C TRP A 40 10.06 1.80 23.21
N HIS A 41 10.21 1.89 21.89
CA HIS A 41 11.31 1.23 21.15
C HIS A 41 12.70 1.83 21.41
N VAL A 42 12.78 3.11 21.76
CA VAL A 42 14.07 3.80 22.02
C VAL A 42 14.63 3.47 23.42
N SER A 43 13.77 3.25 24.42
CA SER A 43 14.19 3.08 25.81
C SER A 43 13.51 1.88 26.46
N GLN A 44 14.32 0.85 26.75
CA GLN A 44 13.88 -0.32 27.50
C GLN A 44 13.33 0.06 28.87
N GLU A 45 13.99 0.95 29.62
CA GLU A 45 13.51 1.40 30.94
C GLU A 45 12.11 2.01 30.88
N THR A 46 11.83 2.80 29.83
CA THR A 46 10.50 3.39 29.61
C THR A 46 9.46 2.32 29.30
N TYR A 47 9.82 1.33 28.46
CA TYR A 47 8.95 0.19 28.18
C TYR A 47 8.66 -0.63 29.44
N GLU A 48 9.66 -0.98 30.23
CA GLU A 48 9.48 -1.78 31.44
C GLU A 48 8.60 -1.06 32.46
N LYS A 49 8.80 0.25 32.64
CA LYS A 49 8.01 1.06 33.57
C LYS A 49 6.55 1.24 33.15
N GLU A 50 6.30 1.47 31.86
CA GLU A 50 4.97 1.80 31.33
C GLU A 50 4.19 0.57 30.83
N CYS A 51 4.84 -0.58 30.57
CA CYS A 51 4.22 -1.73 29.90
C CYS A 51 4.21 -3.02 30.74
N LEU A 52 5.27 -3.37 31.47
CA LEU A 52 5.37 -4.66 32.20
C LEU A 52 4.44 -4.80 33.41
N GLN A 53 3.66 -3.78 33.75
CA GLN A 53 2.74 -3.80 34.90
C GLN A 53 1.26 -3.72 34.50
N TYR A 54 0.95 -3.69 33.20
CA TYR A 54 -0.41 -3.52 32.71
C TYR A 54 -0.94 -4.73 31.95
N PRO A 55 -2.20 -5.15 32.19
CA PRO A 55 -2.77 -6.37 31.63
C PRO A 55 -2.92 -6.38 30.09
N GLY A 56 -2.64 -5.26 29.41
CA GLY A 56 -2.65 -5.17 27.96
C GLY A 56 -1.38 -5.69 27.26
N PHE A 57 -0.36 -6.10 28.02
CA PHE A 57 0.98 -6.50 27.53
C PHE A 57 1.32 -7.98 27.79
N HIS A 58 0.32 -8.81 28.07
CA HIS A 58 0.49 -10.26 28.09
C HIS A 58 0.53 -10.84 26.67
N ILE A 59 1.44 -11.78 26.45
CA ILE A 59 1.37 -12.77 25.38
C ILE A 59 0.45 -13.89 25.91
N GLY A 60 -0.54 -14.33 25.12
CA GLY A 60 -1.27 -15.55 25.42
C GLY A 60 -2.68 -15.41 26.02
N ILE A 61 -3.27 -14.22 26.12
CA ILE A 61 -4.71 -14.14 26.46
C ILE A 61 -5.54 -14.34 25.18
N LEU A 62 -5.46 -15.55 24.62
CA LEU A 62 -6.59 -16.09 23.89
C LEU A 62 -7.59 -16.56 24.95
N TRP A 63 -8.82 -16.12 24.82
CA TRP A 63 -9.95 -16.23 25.72
C TRP A 63 -10.35 -17.67 26.14
N ASP A 64 -9.53 -18.68 25.84
CA ASP A 64 -9.93 -20.10 25.90
C ASP A 64 -8.81 -21.08 26.34
N THR A 65 -7.73 -20.62 26.99
CA THR A 65 -6.74 -21.57 27.54
C THR A 65 -6.23 -21.09 28.88
N VAL A 66 -6.90 -21.56 29.93
CA VAL A 66 -6.76 -21.15 31.34
C VAL A 66 -5.49 -21.70 32.03
N GLU A 67 -4.53 -22.29 31.29
CA GLU A 67 -3.42 -23.02 31.93
C GLU A 67 -2.00 -22.62 31.52
N GLU A 68 -1.78 -21.79 30.48
CA GLU A 68 -0.44 -21.26 30.20
C GLU A 68 -0.28 -19.90 30.91
N GLU A 69 0.67 -19.82 31.84
CA GLU A 69 1.01 -18.59 32.57
C GLU A 69 1.16 -17.44 31.56
N ALA A 70 0.29 -16.43 31.65
CA ALA A 70 0.26 -15.29 30.74
C ALA A 70 1.61 -14.57 30.75
N GLN A 71 2.50 -14.94 29.82
CA GLN A 71 3.88 -14.47 29.80
C GLN A 71 3.89 -12.99 29.40
N TRP A 72 4.62 -12.18 30.18
CA TRP A 72 4.80 -10.78 29.85
C TRP A 72 5.55 -10.62 28.52
N LEU A 73 5.14 -9.65 27.71
CA LEU A 73 5.83 -9.32 26.46
C LEU A 73 7.22 -8.76 26.78
N SER A 74 8.26 -9.56 26.56
CA SER A 74 9.65 -9.13 26.65
C SER A 74 9.94 -7.96 25.69
N TYR A 75 10.89 -7.11 26.07
CA TYR A 75 11.29 -5.97 25.25
C TYR A 75 11.74 -6.37 23.84
N ASP A 76 12.46 -7.48 23.71
CA ASP A 76 12.91 -7.99 22.41
C ASP A 76 11.74 -8.42 21.52
N ASN A 77 10.79 -9.16 22.09
CA ASN A 77 9.55 -9.56 21.40
C ASN A 77 8.72 -8.32 21.00
N TYR A 78 8.70 -7.28 21.82
CA TYR A 78 8.07 -6.02 21.47
C TYR A 78 8.71 -5.36 20.23
N ARG A 79 10.04 -5.34 20.13
CA ARG A 79 10.73 -4.76 18.96
C ARG A 79 10.43 -5.53 17.67
N ALA A 80 10.41 -6.87 17.75
CA ALA A 80 10.01 -7.72 16.63
C ALA A 80 8.55 -7.49 16.22
N LEU A 81 7.65 -7.33 17.20
CA LEU A 81 6.23 -7.04 16.97
C LEU A 81 6.02 -5.66 16.32
N LEU A 82 6.73 -4.64 16.78
CA LEU A 82 6.67 -3.30 16.18
C LEU A 82 7.14 -3.30 14.72
N TYR A 83 8.22 -4.03 14.41
CA TYR A 83 8.67 -4.22 13.03
C TYR A 83 7.60 -4.93 12.18
N THR A 84 6.97 -5.96 12.74
CA THR A 84 5.87 -6.69 12.07
C THR A 84 4.72 -5.76 11.71
N TRP A 85 4.33 -4.85 12.62
CA TRP A 85 3.29 -3.85 12.34
C TRP A 85 3.72 -2.85 11.27
N GLN A 86 4.96 -2.34 11.31
CA GLN A 86 5.48 -1.49 10.24
C GLN A 86 5.42 -2.19 8.88
N PHE A 87 5.79 -3.48 8.84
CA PHE A 87 5.74 -4.28 7.64
C PHE A 87 4.31 -4.47 7.12
N ARG A 88 3.35 -4.83 7.99
CA ARG A 88 1.94 -5.00 7.59
C ARG A 88 1.33 -3.72 7.03
N ILE A 89 1.58 -2.57 7.67
CA ILE A 89 1.14 -1.26 7.16
C ILE A 89 1.77 -0.97 5.79
N THR A 90 3.07 -1.22 5.65
CA THR A 90 3.79 -1.02 4.37
C THR A 90 3.16 -1.85 3.28
N ARG A 91 2.87 -3.13 3.56
CA ARG A 91 2.22 -4.04 2.61
C ARG A 91 0.85 -3.53 2.18
N SER A 92 -0.03 -3.15 3.11
CA SER A 92 -1.35 -2.61 2.75
C SER A 92 -1.23 -1.30 1.96
N MET A 93 -0.30 -0.41 2.31
CA MET A 93 -0.06 0.85 1.59
C MET A 93 0.47 0.60 0.18
N LEU A 94 1.42 -0.33 0.00
CA LEU A 94 1.92 -0.70 -1.32
C LEU A 94 0.80 -1.28 -2.19
N ASN A 95 -0.03 -2.17 -1.65
CA ASN A 95 -1.17 -2.71 -2.38
C ASN A 95 -2.12 -1.58 -2.86
N CYS A 96 -2.41 -0.59 -2.01
CA CYS A 96 -3.26 0.55 -2.39
C CYS A 96 -2.59 1.52 -3.37
N LEU A 97 -1.25 1.59 -3.39
CA LEU A 97 -0.48 2.40 -4.34
C LEU A 97 -0.34 1.71 -5.71
N MET A 98 -0.25 0.39 -5.72
CA MET A 98 -0.16 -0.42 -6.94
C MET A 98 -1.49 -0.49 -7.68
N GLU A 99 -2.60 -0.31 -6.99
CA GLU A 99 -3.94 -0.27 -7.58
C GLU A 99 -4.12 0.96 -8.49
N ASP A 100 -4.74 0.79 -9.66
CA ASP A 100 -5.02 1.88 -10.62
C ASP A 100 -6.17 2.82 -10.19
N SER A 101 -6.61 2.72 -8.94
CA SER A 101 -7.70 3.54 -8.38
C SER A 101 -7.18 4.88 -7.89
N PHE A 102 -7.71 5.97 -8.46
CA PHE A 102 -7.37 7.33 -8.07
C PHE A 102 -7.52 7.57 -6.56
N ILE A 103 -8.61 7.08 -5.96
CA ILE A 103 -8.91 7.28 -4.54
C ILE A 103 -7.88 6.55 -3.68
N SER A 104 -7.57 5.30 -4.04
CA SER A 104 -6.61 4.44 -3.34
C SER A 104 -5.21 5.06 -3.32
N ILE A 105 -4.70 5.47 -4.49
CA ILE A 105 -3.39 6.11 -4.63
C ILE A 105 -3.34 7.41 -3.84
N ARG A 106 -4.34 8.29 -4.02
CA ARG A 106 -4.37 9.60 -3.35
C ARG A 106 -4.39 9.47 -1.84
N ASN A 107 -5.29 8.63 -1.31
CA ASN A 107 -5.46 8.46 0.13
C ASN A 107 -4.20 7.84 0.75
N SER A 108 -3.60 6.86 0.09
CA SER A 108 -2.34 6.24 0.53
C SER A 108 -1.20 7.24 0.61
N LEU A 109 -0.99 8.03 -0.44
CA LEU A 109 0.04 9.08 -0.46
C LEU A 109 -0.19 10.14 0.63
N LEU A 110 -1.45 10.52 0.89
CA LEU A 110 -1.78 11.46 1.96
C LEU A 110 -1.46 10.89 3.34
N ILE A 111 -1.86 9.64 3.61
CA ILE A 111 -1.57 8.95 4.89
C ILE A 111 -0.06 8.85 5.09
N LEU A 112 0.67 8.33 4.10
CA LEU A 112 2.12 8.19 4.15
C LEU A 112 2.80 9.54 4.39
N THR A 113 2.36 10.60 3.71
CA THR A 113 2.91 11.96 3.89
C THR A 113 2.72 12.48 5.31
N LYS A 114 1.62 12.16 6.00
CA LYS A 114 1.40 12.56 7.40
C LYS A 114 2.22 11.73 8.37
N MET A 115 2.51 10.48 8.04
CA MET A 115 3.28 9.56 8.87
C MET A 115 4.79 9.79 8.81
N LEU A 116 5.29 10.49 7.78
CA LEU A 116 6.72 10.78 7.56
C LEU A 116 7.57 11.09 8.81
N PRO A 117 7.12 11.90 9.79
CA PRO A 117 7.95 12.21 10.96
C PRO A 117 8.36 10.98 11.79
N VAL A 118 7.56 9.93 11.77
CA VAL A 118 7.75 8.72 12.58
C VAL A 118 7.91 7.46 11.74
N PHE A 119 7.50 7.46 10.47
CA PHE A 119 7.55 6.31 9.58
C PHE A 119 7.83 6.77 8.14
N PRO A 120 8.68 6.07 7.37
CA PRO A 120 9.41 4.85 7.73
C PRO A 120 10.71 5.12 8.49
N ARG A 121 11.08 4.22 9.42
CA ARG A 121 12.40 4.24 10.08
C ARG A 121 13.37 3.22 9.49
N VAL A 122 12.86 2.15 8.88
CA VAL A 122 13.69 1.10 8.28
C VAL A 122 13.97 1.42 6.81
N GLN A 123 15.23 1.32 6.41
CA GLN A 123 15.68 1.69 5.06
C GLN A 123 15.02 0.84 3.96
N SER A 124 14.86 -0.47 4.14
CA SER A 124 14.24 -1.34 3.14
C SER A 124 12.78 -0.95 2.85
N ILE A 125 12.03 -0.63 3.90
CA ILE A 125 10.64 -0.14 3.81
C ILE A 125 10.61 1.20 3.07
N ALA A 126 11.49 2.12 3.44
CA ALA A 126 11.58 3.44 2.80
C ALA A 126 11.87 3.31 1.30
N THR A 127 12.83 2.47 0.91
CA THR A 127 13.18 2.23 -0.50
C THR A 127 12.01 1.66 -1.28
N ALA A 128 11.27 0.69 -0.75
CA ALA A 128 10.12 0.13 -1.46
C ALA A 128 9.01 1.17 -1.69
N LEU A 129 8.68 1.96 -0.66
CA LEU A 129 7.71 3.06 -0.80
C LEU A 129 8.20 4.15 -1.77
N ALA A 130 9.50 4.43 -1.79
CA ALA A 130 10.10 5.38 -2.72
C ALA A 130 9.99 4.89 -4.18
N ASN A 131 10.33 3.64 -4.43
CA ASN A 131 10.24 3.04 -5.76
C ASN A 131 8.81 3.11 -6.30
N GLU A 132 7.83 2.76 -5.46
CA GLU A 132 6.43 2.77 -5.86
C GLU A 132 5.90 4.20 -6.09
N ALA A 133 6.27 5.15 -5.23
CA ALA A 133 5.92 6.55 -5.45
C ALA A 133 6.58 7.13 -6.71
N ALA A 134 7.80 6.71 -7.06
CA ALA A 134 8.47 7.11 -8.30
C ALA A 134 7.75 6.55 -9.53
N ARG A 135 7.34 5.27 -9.49
CA ARG A 135 6.51 4.65 -10.54
C ARG A 135 5.23 5.45 -10.78
N ILE A 136 4.51 5.80 -9.71
CA ILE A 136 3.26 6.60 -9.80
C ILE A 136 3.53 8.00 -10.36
N GLN A 137 4.62 8.64 -9.93
CA GLN A 137 4.99 9.97 -10.43
C GLN A 137 5.14 9.98 -11.95
N GLU A 138 5.81 8.97 -12.51
CA GLU A 138 6.03 8.84 -13.96
C GLU A 138 4.77 8.40 -14.70
N ALA A 139 4.09 7.37 -14.21
CA ALA A 139 2.90 6.80 -14.85
C ALA A 139 1.73 7.80 -14.93
N GLN A 140 1.53 8.61 -13.89
CA GLN A 140 0.41 9.55 -13.81
C GLN A 140 0.72 10.93 -14.39
N LYS A 141 1.95 11.18 -14.88
CA LYS A 141 2.39 12.51 -15.34
C LYS A 141 1.51 13.10 -16.46
N SER A 142 1.03 12.27 -17.38
CA SER A 142 0.17 12.69 -18.50
C SER A 142 -1.32 12.56 -18.21
N LEU A 143 -1.71 11.61 -17.37
CA LEU A 143 -3.12 11.30 -17.09
C LEU A 143 -3.69 12.17 -15.96
N ARG A 144 -2.96 12.28 -14.85
CA ARG A 144 -3.40 12.93 -13.60
C ARG A 144 -2.23 13.66 -12.94
N PRO A 145 -1.95 14.91 -13.36
CA PRO A 145 -0.79 15.65 -12.87
C PRO A 145 -0.87 15.94 -11.37
N ASP A 146 -2.07 15.97 -10.79
CA ASP A 146 -2.31 16.14 -9.35
C ASP A 146 -1.71 14.98 -8.53
N LEU A 147 -1.90 13.72 -8.96
CA LEU A 147 -1.28 12.56 -8.32
C LEU A 147 0.24 12.58 -8.48
N SER A 148 0.73 12.93 -9.67
CA SER A 148 2.16 13.03 -9.93
C SER A 148 2.84 14.05 -9.01
N VAL A 149 2.22 15.21 -8.80
CA VAL A 149 2.70 16.23 -7.85
C VAL A 149 2.67 15.72 -6.40
N LEU A 150 1.63 14.98 -6.01
CA LEU A 150 1.52 14.42 -4.68
C LEU A 150 2.63 13.38 -4.40
N ALA A 151 2.87 12.48 -5.36
CA ALA A 151 3.95 11.49 -5.30
C ALA A 151 5.33 12.17 -5.27
N ALA A 152 5.56 13.18 -6.11
CA ALA A 152 6.80 13.96 -6.11
C ALA A 152 7.04 14.68 -4.76
N SER A 153 5.98 15.23 -4.16
CA SER A 153 6.03 15.85 -2.84
C SER A 153 6.40 14.85 -1.75
N TYR A 154 5.80 13.66 -1.79
CA TYR A 154 6.12 12.57 -0.87
C TYR A 154 7.60 12.16 -0.99
N LEU A 155 8.08 11.91 -2.21
CA LEU A 155 9.48 11.55 -2.49
C LEU A 155 10.47 12.62 -2.01
N GLY A 156 10.16 13.90 -2.27
CA GLY A 156 11.00 15.01 -1.83
C GLY A 156 11.13 15.05 -0.31
N ARG A 157 10.04 14.81 0.42
CA ARG A 157 10.07 14.76 1.89
C ARG A 157 10.76 13.50 2.42
N LEU A 158 10.60 12.36 1.76
CA LEU A 158 11.26 11.12 2.15
C LEU A 158 12.79 11.24 2.04
N LYS A 159 13.30 11.90 0.99
CA LYS A 159 14.74 12.19 0.83
C LYS A 159 15.34 13.00 1.98
N LEU A 160 14.57 13.89 2.59
CA LEU A 160 15.03 14.66 3.76
C LEU A 160 15.24 13.76 5.00
N LEU A 161 14.57 12.62 5.06
CA LEU A 161 14.62 11.68 6.17
C LEU A 161 15.61 10.53 5.95
N GLU A 162 16.20 10.39 4.76
CA GLU A 162 17.14 9.30 4.43
C GLU A 162 18.27 9.15 5.46
N LYS A 163 18.78 10.27 5.98
CA LYS A 163 19.86 10.28 6.98
C LYS A 163 19.45 9.72 8.35
N GLN A 164 18.15 9.64 8.63
CA GLN A 164 17.59 9.12 9.88
C GLN A 164 17.12 7.65 9.75
N LEU A 165 17.23 7.06 8.56
CA LEU A 165 16.83 5.68 8.33
C LEU A 165 17.87 4.73 8.91
N VAL A 166 17.39 3.67 9.54
CA VAL A 166 18.21 2.60 10.13
C VAL A 166 18.03 1.30 9.34
N THR A 167 19.06 0.46 9.34
CA THR A 167 18.97 -0.88 8.73
C THR A 167 18.18 -1.82 9.66
N THR A 168 17.50 -2.82 9.10
CA THR A 168 16.72 -3.82 9.85
C THR A 168 17.45 -4.44 11.07
N PRO A 169 18.72 -4.89 10.99
CA PRO A 169 19.41 -5.47 12.14
C PRO A 169 19.74 -4.46 13.26
N VAL A 170 19.69 -3.15 12.96
CA VAL A 170 19.81 -2.09 13.98
C VAL A 170 18.45 -1.84 14.65
N PHE A 171 17.36 -1.98 13.90
CA PHE A 171 15.99 -1.79 14.40
C PHE A 171 15.52 -2.98 15.25
N ILE A 172 15.91 -4.20 14.87
CA ILE A 172 15.75 -5.43 15.65
C ILE A 172 17.14 -6.05 15.81
N PRO A 173 17.78 -5.93 16.97
CA PRO A 173 19.01 -6.68 17.24
C PRO A 173 18.74 -8.18 17.13
N ALA A 174 19.63 -8.90 16.45
CA ALA A 174 19.52 -10.35 16.30
C ALA A 174 19.52 -11.04 17.69
N GLN A 175 18.61 -11.98 17.91
CA GLN A 175 18.61 -12.88 19.06
C GLN A 175 18.56 -14.34 18.60
N GLU A 176 19.29 -15.19 19.32
CA GLU A 176 19.41 -16.64 19.06
C GLU A 176 18.23 -17.46 19.63
N ASP A 177 17.41 -16.90 20.54
CA ASP A 177 16.30 -17.60 21.18
C ASP A 177 15.05 -16.70 21.26
N SER A 178 14.17 -16.74 20.26
CA SER A 178 12.83 -16.12 20.37
C SER A 178 11.75 -17.20 20.26
N LEU A 179 10.96 -17.34 21.33
CA LEU A 179 9.70 -18.10 21.33
C LEU A 179 8.88 -17.73 20.08
N SER A 180 8.34 -18.75 19.41
CA SER A 180 7.68 -18.66 18.11
C SER A 180 6.34 -17.91 18.16
N LEU A 181 6.38 -16.62 18.48
CA LEU A 181 5.30 -15.70 18.15
C LEU A 181 5.54 -15.23 16.74
N SER A 182 4.89 -15.91 15.80
CA SER A 182 4.92 -15.65 14.35
C SER A 182 6.26 -15.06 13.94
N SER A 183 7.28 -15.91 13.88
CA SER A 183 8.50 -15.61 13.13
C SER A 183 8.06 -14.88 11.86
N PRO A 184 8.64 -13.71 11.54
CA PRO A 184 8.46 -13.13 10.23
C PRO A 184 9.11 -14.10 9.28
N SER A 185 8.36 -15.13 8.89
CA SER A 185 8.58 -15.83 7.65
C SER A 185 8.80 -14.73 6.65
N GLU A 186 9.99 -14.75 6.03
CA GLU A 186 10.39 -13.84 4.98
C GLU A 186 9.35 -13.88 3.85
N PHE A 187 8.21 -13.23 4.04
CA PHE A 187 7.35 -12.81 2.97
C PHE A 187 8.07 -11.60 2.41
N ARG A 188 9.11 -11.88 1.61
CA ARG A 188 10.01 -10.88 1.07
C ARG A 188 9.17 -9.78 0.45
N LEU A 189 9.49 -8.54 0.79
CA LEU A 189 8.95 -7.37 0.12
C LEU A 189 9.08 -7.51 -1.41
N ASP A 190 10.15 -8.20 -1.85
CA ASP A 190 10.39 -8.61 -3.24
C ASP A 190 9.28 -9.47 -3.85
N SER A 191 8.58 -10.32 -3.09
CA SER A 191 7.50 -11.17 -3.60
C SER A 191 6.26 -10.36 -4.00
N LEU A 192 5.96 -9.29 -3.26
CA LEU A 192 4.89 -8.35 -3.59
C LEU A 192 5.23 -7.48 -4.81
N LEU A 193 6.52 -7.14 -4.98
CA LEU A 193 7.01 -6.43 -6.16
C LEU A 193 7.16 -7.34 -7.39
N ALA A 194 7.38 -8.65 -7.20
CA ALA A 194 7.60 -9.63 -8.26
C ALA A 194 6.31 -10.20 -8.86
N SER A 195 5.18 -10.17 -8.15
CA SER A 195 3.90 -10.67 -8.67
C SER A 195 3.41 -9.92 -9.91
N ASP A 196 3.84 -8.67 -10.13
CA ASP A 196 3.47 -7.89 -11.32
C ASP A 196 4.44 -8.02 -12.51
N ALA A 197 5.68 -8.50 -12.30
CA ALA A 197 6.57 -8.81 -13.42
C ALA A 197 6.01 -9.93 -14.33
N VAL A 198 5.07 -10.73 -13.82
CA VAL A 198 4.37 -11.79 -14.57
C VAL A 198 3.07 -11.29 -15.21
N ASN A 199 2.42 -10.25 -14.67
CA ASN A 199 1.16 -9.72 -15.22
C ASN A 199 1.36 -8.80 -16.44
N ASP A 200 2.49 -8.09 -16.52
CA ASP A 200 2.84 -7.28 -17.71
C ASP A 200 3.03 -8.15 -18.97
N SER A 201 3.41 -9.43 -18.80
CA SER A 201 3.49 -10.39 -19.91
C SER A 201 2.14 -10.93 -20.39
N VAL A 202 1.06 -10.82 -19.59
CA VAL A 202 -0.26 -11.36 -19.94
C VAL A 202 -1.12 -10.31 -20.68
N ASN A 203 -0.93 -9.02 -20.39
CA ASN A 203 -1.68 -7.94 -21.05
C ASN A 203 -1.07 -7.44 -22.38
N ALA A 204 0.11 -7.92 -22.76
CA ALA A 204 0.67 -7.69 -24.10
C ALA A 204 -0.01 -8.54 -25.20
N ASN A 205 -0.89 -9.48 -24.85
CA ASN A 205 -1.41 -10.49 -25.80
C ASN A 205 -2.90 -10.33 -26.17
N LEU A 206 -3.46 -9.11 -26.05
CA LEU A 206 -4.81 -8.79 -26.53
C LEU A 206 -4.81 -7.51 -27.38
N LYS A 207 -4.26 -7.58 -28.61
CA LYS A 207 -4.71 -6.72 -29.71
C LYS A 207 -4.54 -7.35 -31.10
N LYS A 208 -5.71 -7.76 -31.61
CA LYS A 208 -6.19 -7.87 -33.00
C LYS A 208 -5.68 -9.01 -33.92
N PRO A 209 -6.61 -9.66 -34.65
CA PRO A 209 -6.31 -10.74 -35.58
C PRO A 209 -5.74 -10.18 -36.89
N SER A 210 -4.57 -10.68 -37.29
CA SER A 210 -3.98 -10.45 -38.60
C SER A 210 -4.33 -11.60 -39.54
N GLU A 211 -4.90 -11.23 -40.69
CA GLU A 211 -5.23 -12.09 -41.83
C GLU A 211 -4.00 -12.83 -42.39
N THR A 212 -4.12 -14.14 -42.59
CA THR A 212 -3.15 -14.95 -43.36
C THR A 212 -3.71 -15.18 -44.76
N LYS A 213 -2.97 -14.75 -45.79
CA LYS A 213 -3.24 -15.03 -47.20
C LYS A 213 -2.91 -16.49 -47.55
N ALA A 214 -3.76 -17.15 -48.35
CA ALA A 214 -3.33 -17.98 -49.49
C ALA A 214 -4.50 -18.37 -50.45
N ALA A 215 -4.47 -17.74 -51.63
CA ALA A 215 -4.79 -18.20 -52.99
C ALA A 215 -6.00 -19.14 -53.30
N GLY A 216 -6.89 -18.66 -54.18
CA GLY A 216 -7.85 -19.49 -54.92
C GLY A 216 -8.80 -18.77 -55.90
N ARG A 217 -8.30 -18.40 -57.09
CA ARG A 217 -8.94 -18.46 -58.43
C ARG A 217 -10.34 -17.82 -58.73
N SER A 218 -10.28 -16.81 -59.63
CA SER A 218 -11.18 -16.49 -60.78
C SER A 218 -12.53 -15.73 -60.63
N LYS A 219 -12.54 -14.57 -61.32
CA LYS A 219 -13.51 -14.01 -62.30
C LYS A 219 -14.91 -13.52 -61.84
N THR A 220 -15.16 -12.21 -62.06
CA THR A 220 -16.17 -11.61 -62.98
C THR A 220 -16.88 -10.35 -62.41
N GLN A 221 -16.83 -9.25 -63.19
CA GLN A 221 -17.74 -8.08 -63.40
C GLN A 221 -18.77 -7.72 -62.29
N ARG A 222 -19.13 -6.47 -61.95
CA ARG A 222 -19.78 -5.43 -62.79
C ARG A 222 -20.25 -4.26 -61.87
N ASN A 223 -20.31 -3.07 -62.46
CA ASN A 223 -20.93 -1.77 -62.11
C ASN A 223 -22.00 -1.64 -61.00
N GLU A 224 -22.03 -0.47 -60.33
CA GLU A 224 -23.03 0.64 -60.41
C GLU A 224 -22.76 1.61 -59.22
N ASP A 225 -22.46 2.90 -59.37
CA ASP A 225 -23.22 4.09 -59.82
C ASP A 225 -24.20 4.68 -58.77
N LYS A 226 -23.88 5.92 -58.35
CA LYS A 226 -24.73 7.09 -58.02
C LYS A 226 -25.78 7.15 -56.89
N GLY A 227 -25.86 8.38 -56.34
CA GLY A 227 -27.03 9.02 -55.71
C GLY A 227 -26.70 9.57 -54.32
N SER A 228 -26.40 10.87 -54.10
CA SER A 228 -27.29 12.05 -54.12
C SER A 228 -28.51 11.84 -53.19
N GLU A 229 -29.00 12.69 -52.30
CA GLU A 229 -28.76 14.08 -51.83
C GLU A 229 -29.97 14.38 -50.90
N ALA A 230 -29.97 15.53 -50.21
CA ALA A 230 -31.13 16.24 -49.62
C ALA A 230 -31.73 15.68 -48.31
N THR A 231 -31.56 16.31 -47.13
CA THR A 231 -32.07 17.59 -46.57
C THR A 231 -33.51 17.56 -46.03
N ALA A 232 -33.69 18.34 -44.94
CA ALA A 232 -34.92 18.84 -44.33
C ALA A 232 -35.69 17.84 -43.43
N ASP A 233 -36.37 18.21 -42.34
CA ASP A 233 -36.54 19.39 -41.49
C ASP A 233 -37.55 18.92 -40.40
N GLY A 234 -37.69 19.63 -39.28
CA GLY A 234 -38.94 19.60 -38.53
C GLY A 234 -38.96 19.00 -37.11
N THR A 235 -38.89 19.91 -36.15
CA THR A 235 -39.87 20.11 -35.05
C THR A 235 -39.91 19.15 -33.84
N ALA A 236 -39.78 19.77 -32.66
CA ALA A 236 -40.00 19.23 -31.32
C ALA A 236 -41.46 18.77 -31.06
N PRO A 237 -41.69 18.03 -29.96
CA PRO A 237 -42.36 18.69 -28.85
C PRO A 237 -41.84 18.34 -27.44
N THR A 238 -42.00 19.31 -26.56
CA THR A 238 -42.09 19.26 -25.10
C THR A 238 -42.97 18.13 -24.56
N PHE A 239 -42.55 17.50 -23.46
CA PHE A 239 -43.44 17.13 -22.35
C PHE A 239 -42.69 17.23 -21.02
N ALA A 240 -43.35 17.89 -20.07
CA ALA A 240 -43.01 17.94 -18.66
C ALA A 240 -43.89 16.93 -17.92
N GLU A 241 -43.30 16.15 -17.01
CA GLU A 241 -43.72 15.92 -15.61
C GLU A 241 -42.65 15.09 -14.90
#